data_AF-A0A9X0CG39-F1
#
_entry.id   AF-A0A9X0CG39-F1
#
_cell.length_a   1.000
_cell.length_b   1.000
_cell.length_c   1.000
_cell.angle_alpha   90.00
_cell.angle_beta   90.00
_cell.angle_gamma   90.00
#
_symmetry.space_group_name_H-M   'P 1'
#
loop_
_entity.id
_entity.type
_entity.pdbx_description
1 polymer ?
#
loop_
_entity_poly.entity_id
_entity_poly.type
_entity_poly.pdbx_seq_one_letter_code
_entity_poly.pdbx_strand_id
1 'polypeptide(L)'
;MQKVVISYRFCSERGSTLVRFPRTVAPANDSGLIEQAGECTDKNSVNKVKLSGVCLSNGEWNISNDLKCLCKAGYELINGSVASPECKECPSGSYKHTIDNTKCIQCPSNSASNAERTDCTCDRGFYKSTHLADCKALPQAPLNANTTVVKATYVIISWHRSPDDNGKLKYAVDCFRCKSRKDKSCKESCGRQVRYSPRKDNITGVNVTVSGLSSSSFFLFRVYSVSELNQQEKDRDNWKYVEVIVETKEGIMVPPTEGGKGGPNKTVTMVLYIAAPIVGVLILLAIVFAICVCRGRNKKGYSTPVELKDGRVILPSDGPRLYIDPSNYEDPEEALKSFAKELEKKWISLDKIIGGGEFGDVYQGTLSRPEEETILIAVKTLKAGASRKNRQDFIFEASIMGQFCDPNVVFLEGVVTKRRKIPVRWTALEAIEYRKFTTASDVWSYGVLLWEIMSYAERPYWDWGNYEVMNRVRDGYRLPPPLGCPKAIHQIMLNCWNSDRNKRPKFAEIVKKMDLLIRSPDKLNEASTAVAKSPKMEYTDLTTVHDWLESIKMGQYSDMFRKAGFANLKQVTGQDELDLNEMGIKLIGHKNKIRKSFREVKKTLTKDAFFPV
;
A
#
# COMPACT_ATOMS: atom_id res chain seq x y z
N MET A 1 36.28 24.97 87.70
CA MET A 1 36.46 24.08 86.52
C MET A 1 36.53 24.94 85.27
N GLN A 2 37.59 24.86 84.47
CA GLN A 2 37.63 25.52 83.16
C GLN A 2 36.76 24.74 82.18
N LYS A 3 35.83 25.42 81.51
CA LYS A 3 34.94 24.84 80.51
C LYS A 3 35.57 24.96 79.13
N VAL A 4 36.31 23.94 78.70
CA VAL A 4 36.87 23.87 77.35
C VAL A 4 35.75 23.52 76.36
N VAL A 5 35.52 24.39 75.38
CA VAL A 5 34.56 24.16 74.29
C VAL A 5 35.34 23.74 73.05
N ILE A 6 35.24 22.45 72.69
CA ILE A 6 35.84 21.92 71.47
C ILE A 6 34.79 21.99 70.36
N SER A 7 35.09 22.73 69.29
CA SER A 7 34.28 22.78 68.07
C SER A 7 34.99 22.09 66.92
N TYR A 8 34.29 21.27 66.15
CA TYR A 8 34.80 20.59 64.97
C TYR A 8 33.82 20.73 63.80
N ARG A 9 34.33 20.68 62.57
CA ARG A 9 33.51 20.67 61.36
C ARG A 9 33.16 19.24 60.98
N PHE A 10 32.02 19.06 60.32
CA PHE A 10 31.57 17.77 59.81
C PHE A 10 30.83 18.02 58.51
N CYS A 11 30.94 17.10 57.56
CA CYS A 11 30.07 17.08 56.41
C CYS A 11 28.70 16.55 56.86
N SER A 12 27.65 17.35 56.68
CA SER A 12 26.28 16.98 57.05
C SER A 12 25.81 15.76 56.26
N GLU A 13 24.77 15.06 56.74
CA GLU A 13 24.07 14.12 55.87
C GLU A 13 23.55 14.89 54.65
N ARG A 14 24.00 14.48 53.46
CA ARG A 14 23.64 15.09 52.18
C ARG A 14 23.10 14.00 51.28
N GLY A 15 21.88 14.21 50.80
CA GLY A 15 21.25 13.33 49.82
C GLY A 15 20.92 14.07 48.53
N SER A 16 21.27 13.46 47.40
CA SER A 16 20.55 13.65 46.14
C SER A 16 19.32 12.73 46.13
N THR A 17 18.57 12.67 45.04
CA THR A 17 17.43 11.75 44.90
C THR A 17 17.84 10.31 45.22
N LEU A 18 17.32 9.79 46.34
CA LEU A 18 17.53 8.43 46.88
C LEU A 18 18.98 8.08 47.31
N VAL A 19 19.89 9.04 47.45
CA VAL A 19 21.27 8.81 47.91
C VAL A 19 21.44 9.33 49.34
N ARG A 20 22.23 8.65 50.17
CA ARG A 20 22.66 9.13 51.48
C ARG A 20 24.15 8.91 51.67
N PHE A 21 24.85 9.98 52.07
CA PHE A 21 26.16 9.86 52.69
C PHE A 21 26.02 9.99 54.22
N PRO A 22 26.67 9.12 55.01
CA PRO A 22 26.64 9.22 56.46
C PRO A 22 27.36 10.50 56.92
N ARG A 23 27.02 11.00 58.11
CA ARG A 23 27.69 12.18 58.70
C ARG A 23 29.16 11.87 58.98
N THR A 24 30.08 12.55 58.30
CA THR A 24 31.53 12.34 58.44
C THR A 24 32.19 13.56 59.10
N VAL A 25 33.09 13.35 60.05
CA VAL A 25 33.91 14.41 60.65
C VAL A 25 34.89 14.94 59.60
N ALA A 26 34.99 16.26 59.45
CA ALA A 26 35.88 16.88 58.48
C ALA A 26 37.35 16.74 58.93
N PRO A 27 38.28 16.46 58.01
CA PRO A 27 39.70 16.36 58.33
C PRO A 27 40.30 17.73 58.69
N ALA A 28 41.43 17.74 59.41
CA ALA A 28 42.09 18.98 59.82
C ALA A 28 42.74 19.77 58.66
N ASN A 29 43.06 19.08 57.56
CA ASN A 29 43.57 19.64 56.30
C ASN A 29 43.18 18.73 55.13
N ASP A 30 43.33 19.21 53.90
CA ASP A 30 42.94 18.48 52.68
C ASP A 30 44.03 17.52 52.16
N SER A 31 45.00 17.14 53.00
CA SER A 31 46.04 16.16 52.69
C SER A 31 45.68 14.78 53.23
N GLY A 32 45.64 13.76 52.36
CA GLY A 32 45.26 12.40 52.74
C GLY A 32 43.75 12.15 52.82
N LEU A 33 42.97 12.84 51.98
CA LEU A 33 41.51 12.69 51.89
C LEU A 33 41.09 11.25 51.57
N ILE A 34 40.09 10.74 52.31
CA ILE A 34 39.58 9.36 52.19
C ILE A 34 38.18 9.38 51.54
N GLU A 35 37.99 8.59 50.48
CA GLU A 35 36.66 8.34 49.91
C GLU A 35 35.72 7.71 50.94
N GLN A 36 34.57 8.35 51.17
CA GLN A 36 33.46 7.78 51.92
C GLN A 36 32.48 7.11 50.95
N ALA A 37 32.02 5.92 51.29
CA ALA A 37 30.97 5.24 50.54
C ALA A 37 29.60 5.84 50.87
N GLY A 38 28.79 6.08 49.83
CA GLY A 38 27.37 6.40 49.96
C GLY A 38 26.50 5.16 49.77
N GLU A 39 25.29 5.20 50.32
CA GLU A 39 24.27 4.18 50.18
C GLU A 39 23.01 4.74 49.49
N CYS A 40 22.17 3.86 48.95
CA CYS A 40 20.84 4.25 48.53
C CYS A 40 19.87 4.21 49.71
N THR A 41 19.04 5.25 49.88
CA THR A 41 18.09 5.35 51.01
C THR A 41 16.99 4.32 50.99
N ASP A 42 16.67 3.77 49.81
CA ASP A 42 15.55 2.87 49.59
C ASP A 42 16.03 1.49 49.13
N LYS A 43 15.58 0.44 49.82
CA LYS A 43 15.83 -0.98 49.51
C LYS A 43 15.40 -1.39 48.08
N ASN A 44 14.43 -0.70 47.50
CA ASN A 44 13.89 -0.91 46.15
C ASN A 44 14.63 -0.06 45.10
N SER A 45 15.68 0.65 45.48
CA SER A 45 16.55 1.40 44.58
C SER A 45 17.94 0.76 44.44
N VAL A 46 18.69 1.19 43.44
CA VAL A 46 20.02 0.67 43.07
C VAL A 46 20.84 1.75 42.36
N ASN A 47 22.12 1.83 42.69
CA ASN A 47 23.10 2.66 42.02
C ASN A 47 23.82 1.86 40.90
N LYS A 48 23.91 2.43 39.69
CA LYS A 48 24.67 1.83 38.57
C LYS A 48 26.17 2.15 38.62
N VAL A 49 26.57 3.09 39.46
CA VAL A 49 27.94 3.59 39.64
C VAL A 49 28.26 3.57 41.14
N LYS A 50 29.52 3.32 41.51
CA LYS A 50 29.98 3.40 42.91
C LYS A 50 29.65 4.81 43.45
N LEU A 51 28.89 4.87 44.55
CA LEU A 51 28.64 6.12 45.26
C LEU A 51 29.86 6.38 46.16
N SER A 52 30.80 7.21 45.71
CA SER A 52 31.88 7.73 46.55
C SER A 52 31.87 9.26 46.60
N GLY A 53 32.17 9.80 47.77
CA GLY A 53 32.27 11.23 48.03
C GLY A 53 33.43 11.52 48.98
N VAL A 54 33.99 12.73 48.89
CA VAL A 54 35.10 13.15 49.74
C VAL A 54 34.63 14.30 50.62
N CYS A 55 34.79 14.17 51.93
CA CYS A 55 34.50 15.22 52.90
C CYS A 55 35.74 16.12 53.05
N LEU A 56 35.60 17.40 52.71
CA LEU A 56 36.68 18.39 52.76
C LEU A 56 36.82 19.00 54.16
N SER A 57 38.01 19.52 54.48
CA SER A 57 38.29 20.17 55.78
C SER A 57 37.38 21.38 56.08
N ASN A 58 36.84 22.02 55.04
CA ASN A 58 35.90 23.12 55.20
C ASN A 58 34.51 22.69 55.74
N GLY A 59 34.17 21.40 55.71
CA GLY A 59 32.88 20.83 56.10
C GLY A 59 31.93 20.51 54.93
N GLU A 60 32.39 20.59 53.68
CA GLU A 60 31.58 20.33 52.48
C GLU A 60 31.90 19.00 51.79
N TRP A 61 30.90 18.45 51.11
CA TRP A 61 31.03 17.25 50.27
C TRP A 61 31.48 17.60 48.86
N ASN A 62 32.64 17.09 48.45
CA ASN A 62 33.04 16.99 47.06
C ASN A 62 32.50 15.65 46.49
N ILE A 63 31.49 15.75 45.62
CA ILE A 63 30.77 14.61 45.02
C ILE A 63 30.52 14.87 43.53
N SER A 64 30.54 13.82 42.71
CA SER A 64 30.19 13.94 41.28
C SER A 64 28.68 14.13 41.08
N ASN A 65 28.30 14.90 40.05
CA ASN A 65 26.90 15.22 39.73
C ASN A 65 26.07 14.01 39.24
N ASP A 66 26.74 12.92 38.85
CA ASP A 66 26.09 11.71 38.31
C ASP A 66 25.69 10.69 39.39
N LEU A 67 25.98 10.96 40.67
CA LEU A 67 25.66 10.07 41.79
C LEU A 67 24.16 10.11 42.12
N LYS A 68 23.42 9.14 41.58
CA LYS A 68 21.96 8.98 41.71
C LYS A 68 21.62 7.51 41.95
N CYS A 69 20.66 7.27 42.84
CA CYS A 69 20.02 5.96 42.98
C CYS A 69 18.76 5.92 42.12
N LEU A 70 18.53 4.75 41.50
CA LEU A 70 17.46 4.52 40.54
C LEU A 70 16.53 3.43 41.06
N CYS A 71 15.22 3.61 40.93
CA CYS A 71 14.26 2.56 41.29
C CYS A 71 14.47 1.31 40.42
N LYS A 72 14.40 0.14 41.06
CA LYS A 72 14.46 -1.17 40.39
C LYS A 72 13.29 -1.34 39.41
N ALA A 73 13.39 -2.34 38.54
CA ALA A 73 12.24 -2.79 37.75
C ALA A 73 11.09 -3.20 38.71
N GLY A 74 9.85 -2.89 38.33
CA GLY A 74 8.67 -3.04 39.19
C GLY A 74 8.40 -1.90 40.18
N TYR A 75 9.27 -0.88 40.26
CA TYR A 75 9.12 0.25 41.19
C TYR A 75 9.24 1.61 40.49
N GLU A 76 8.33 2.54 40.82
CA GLU A 76 8.37 3.93 40.38
C GLU A 76 8.81 4.90 41.49
N LEU A 77 9.41 6.01 41.08
CA LEU A 77 9.76 7.10 41.99
C LEU A 77 8.50 7.90 42.33
N ILE A 78 8.06 7.82 43.58
CA ILE A 78 7.06 8.75 44.11
C ILE A 78 7.75 9.87 44.88
N ASN A 79 7.33 11.10 44.60
CA ASN A 79 7.64 12.23 45.47
C ASN A 79 6.76 12.09 46.72
N GLY A 80 7.30 11.46 47.76
CA GLY A 80 6.70 11.43 49.08
C GLY A 80 6.50 12.85 49.64
N SER A 81 5.74 12.96 50.73
CA SER A 81 5.40 14.24 51.35
C SER A 81 6.66 15.04 51.77
N VAL A 82 6.99 16.07 50.99
CA VAL A 82 7.86 17.24 51.29
C VAL A 82 9.33 16.97 51.67
N ALA A 83 9.73 15.76 52.10
CA ALA A 83 11.07 15.53 52.65
C ALA A 83 11.86 14.30 52.12
N SER A 84 11.23 13.33 51.44
CA SER A 84 11.95 12.16 50.91
C SER A 84 11.29 11.54 49.67
N PRO A 85 12.03 11.34 48.57
CA PRO A 85 11.58 10.47 47.47
C PRO A 85 11.66 8.99 47.89
N GLU A 86 10.73 8.16 47.40
CA GLU A 86 10.65 6.72 47.71
C GLU A 86 10.34 5.92 46.42
N CYS A 87 10.83 4.69 46.32
CA CYS A 87 10.57 3.74 45.24
C CYS A 87 9.42 2.80 45.63
N LYS A 88 8.20 3.16 45.19
CA LYS A 88 6.98 2.39 45.46
C LYS A 88 6.72 1.36 44.35
N GLU A 89 6.21 0.20 44.72
CA GLU A 89 5.82 -0.85 43.77
C GLU A 89 4.76 -0.33 42.80
N CYS A 90 4.87 -0.69 41.52
CA CYS A 90 3.87 -0.34 40.51
C CYS A 90 2.46 -0.80 40.93
N PRO A 91 1.42 0.03 40.70
CA PRO A 91 0.05 -0.37 40.99
C PRO A 91 -0.40 -1.57 40.13
N SER A 92 -1.36 -2.34 40.64
CA SER A 92 -1.93 -3.47 39.90
C SER A 92 -2.43 -3.07 38.51
N GLY A 93 -2.03 -3.82 37.48
CA GLY A 93 -2.31 -3.47 36.09
C GLY A 93 -1.27 -2.53 35.46
N SER A 94 -0.19 -2.20 36.15
CA SER A 94 0.97 -1.47 35.62
C SER A 94 2.27 -2.25 35.78
N TYR A 95 3.27 -1.89 34.98
CA TYR A 95 4.60 -2.52 34.97
C TYR A 95 5.73 -1.51 34.73
N LYS A 96 6.96 -1.91 35.05
CA LYS A 96 8.19 -1.19 34.71
C LYS A 96 9.36 -2.15 34.55
N HIS A 97 9.86 -2.30 33.33
CA HIS A 97 10.95 -3.23 33.00
C HIS A 97 12.36 -2.62 33.19
N THR A 98 12.47 -1.30 33.37
CA THR A 98 13.74 -0.57 33.42
C THR A 98 14.18 -0.17 34.83
N ILE A 99 15.50 -0.07 35.01
CA ILE A 99 16.14 0.50 36.21
C ILE A 99 16.39 1.99 35.95
N ASP A 100 15.45 2.82 36.40
CA ASP A 100 15.42 4.28 36.31
C ASP A 100 14.35 4.84 37.27
N ASN A 101 14.15 6.16 37.26
CA ASN A 101 13.19 6.86 38.11
C ASN A 101 11.92 7.31 37.35
N THR A 102 11.53 6.66 36.25
CA THR A 102 10.26 6.97 35.57
C THR A 102 9.07 6.35 36.31
N LYS A 103 7.88 6.85 35.98
CA LYS A 103 6.61 6.24 36.41
C LYS A 103 6.37 4.89 35.74
N CYS A 104 5.53 4.06 36.35
CA CYS A 104 5.09 2.79 35.78
C CYS A 104 4.15 3.02 34.58
N ILE A 105 4.16 2.07 33.65
CA ILE A 105 3.37 2.09 32.42
C ILE A 105 2.15 1.17 32.63
N GLN A 106 0.97 1.58 32.17
CA GLN A 106 -0.22 0.71 32.21
C GLN A 106 -0.04 -0.50 31.27
N CYS A 107 -0.50 -1.66 31.70
CA CYS A 107 -0.54 -2.85 30.85
C CYS A 107 -1.53 -2.65 29.68
N PRO A 108 -1.20 -3.15 28.46
CA PRO A 108 -2.12 -3.11 27.33
C PRO A 108 -3.37 -3.98 27.59
N SER A 109 -4.44 -3.72 26.85
CA SER A 109 -5.70 -4.48 26.98
C SER A 109 -5.50 -5.99 26.78
N ASN A 110 -6.28 -6.79 27.52
CA ASN A 110 -6.18 -8.25 27.58
C ASN A 110 -4.81 -8.74 28.11
N SER A 111 -4.25 -8.02 29.08
CA SER A 111 -3.05 -8.42 29.80
C SER A 111 -3.07 -7.95 31.24
N ALA A 112 -2.40 -8.70 32.11
CA ALA A 112 -2.19 -8.39 33.51
C ALA A 112 -0.70 -8.29 33.82
N SER A 113 -0.32 -7.35 34.69
CA SER A 113 1.03 -7.25 35.24
C SER A 113 1.44 -8.57 35.92
N ASN A 114 2.65 -9.06 35.66
CA ASN A 114 3.20 -10.24 36.34
C ASN A 114 3.39 -9.98 37.85
N ALA A 115 3.70 -11.02 38.62
CA ALA A 115 3.84 -10.94 40.08
C ALA A 115 4.90 -9.92 40.57
N GLU A 116 5.94 -9.67 39.77
CA GLU A 116 7.03 -8.74 40.08
C GLU A 116 6.79 -7.31 39.56
N ARG A 117 5.69 -7.08 38.84
CA ARG A 117 5.39 -5.84 38.08
C ARG A 117 6.47 -5.43 37.07
N THR A 118 7.27 -6.38 36.60
CA THR A 118 8.38 -6.15 35.65
C THR A 118 7.94 -6.24 34.18
N ASP A 119 6.89 -6.99 33.86
CA ASP A 119 6.29 -7.12 32.51
C ASP A 119 4.77 -7.43 32.62
N CYS A 120 4.02 -7.30 31.53
CA CYS A 120 2.62 -7.73 31.43
C CYS A 120 2.51 -9.08 30.70
N THR A 121 1.81 -10.03 31.32
CA THR A 121 1.44 -11.32 30.72
C THR A 121 0.05 -11.24 30.09
N CYS A 122 -0.12 -11.76 28.88
CA CYS A 122 -1.42 -11.78 28.21
C CYS A 122 -2.42 -12.70 28.92
N ASP A 123 -3.69 -12.34 28.85
CA ASP A 123 -4.79 -13.18 29.34
C ASP A 123 -4.97 -14.44 28.47
N ARG A 124 -5.64 -15.46 29.01
CA ARG A 124 -5.84 -16.75 28.30
C ARG A 124 -6.53 -16.53 26.95
N GLY A 125 -5.91 -17.03 25.88
CA GLY A 125 -6.38 -16.87 24.50
C GLY A 125 -5.85 -15.62 23.79
N PHE A 126 -5.03 -14.80 24.44
CA PHE A 126 -4.32 -13.66 23.87
C PHE A 126 -2.80 -13.88 23.90
N TYR A 127 -2.11 -13.36 22.89
CA TYR A 127 -0.70 -13.63 22.60
C TYR A 127 -0.02 -12.34 22.14
N LYS A 128 1.27 -12.13 22.49
CA LYS A 128 2.04 -10.93 22.10
C LYS A 128 3.29 -11.31 21.31
N SER A 129 3.50 -10.68 20.14
CA SER A 129 4.66 -10.99 19.28
C SER A 129 6.00 -10.55 19.90
N THR A 130 6.00 -9.45 20.67
CA THR A 130 7.17 -8.96 21.44
C THR A 130 6.71 -8.43 22.80
N HIS A 131 7.65 -8.20 23.73
CA HIS A 131 7.32 -7.74 25.09
C HIS A 131 6.53 -6.42 25.13
N LEU A 132 6.76 -5.50 24.18
CA LEU A 132 6.09 -4.20 24.07
C LEU A 132 4.85 -4.21 23.15
N ALA A 133 4.49 -5.34 22.53
CA ALA A 133 3.34 -5.42 21.64
C ALA A 133 2.04 -5.73 22.42
N ASP A 134 0.93 -5.16 21.98
CA ASP A 134 -0.39 -5.45 22.55
C ASP A 134 -0.72 -6.95 22.47
N CYS A 135 -1.37 -7.46 23.51
CA CYS A 135 -1.91 -8.81 23.55
C CYS A 135 -3.11 -8.94 22.62
N LYS A 136 -3.00 -9.79 21.60
CA LYS A 136 -4.00 -9.99 20.54
C LYS A 136 -4.47 -11.43 20.52
N ALA A 137 -5.75 -11.64 20.25
CA ALA A 137 -6.30 -12.97 20.03
C ALA A 137 -5.68 -13.62 18.78
N LEU A 138 -5.71 -14.95 18.69
CA LEU A 138 -5.40 -15.65 17.45
C LEU A 138 -6.36 -15.24 16.32
N PRO A 139 -5.94 -15.39 15.05
CA PRO A 139 -6.79 -15.04 13.92
C PRO A 139 -8.12 -15.78 13.91
N GLN A 140 -9.14 -15.16 13.31
CA GLN A 140 -10.45 -15.77 13.14
C GLN A 140 -10.38 -16.97 12.16
N ALA A 141 -11.40 -17.82 12.20
CA ALA A 141 -11.49 -18.94 11.25
C ALA A 141 -11.70 -18.43 9.82
N PRO A 142 -11.15 -19.12 8.79
CA PRO A 142 -11.55 -18.88 7.40
C PRO A 142 -13.05 -19.09 7.23
N LEU A 143 -13.70 -18.33 6.35
CA LEU A 143 -15.14 -18.46 6.12
C LEU A 143 -15.43 -19.52 5.05
N ASN A 144 -16.57 -20.20 5.15
CA ASN A 144 -17.18 -21.01 4.08
C ASN A 144 -16.22 -21.97 3.35
N ALA A 145 -15.65 -22.95 4.05
CA ALA A 145 -14.85 -24.00 3.41
C ALA A 145 -15.75 -25.01 2.67
N ASN A 146 -15.54 -25.10 1.36
CA ASN A 146 -16.23 -26.02 0.45
C ASN A 146 -15.25 -27.04 -0.13
N THR A 147 -15.76 -28.21 -0.54
CA THR A 147 -15.00 -29.28 -1.20
C THR A 147 -15.59 -29.60 -2.57
N THR A 148 -14.73 -29.90 -3.54
CA THR A 148 -15.13 -30.37 -4.88
C THR A 148 -14.43 -31.69 -5.18
N VAL A 149 -15.21 -32.74 -5.44
CA VAL A 149 -14.72 -34.10 -5.67
C VAL A 149 -14.52 -34.34 -7.17
N VAL A 150 -13.28 -34.14 -7.62
CA VAL A 150 -12.92 -34.21 -9.04
C VAL A 150 -12.77 -35.67 -9.50
N LYS A 151 -12.20 -36.54 -8.67
CA LYS A 151 -12.04 -37.99 -8.92
C LYS A 151 -12.18 -38.79 -7.63
N ALA A 152 -12.25 -40.12 -7.75
CA ALA A 152 -12.34 -41.06 -6.62
C ALA A 152 -11.24 -40.92 -5.55
N THR A 153 -10.11 -40.28 -5.86
CA THR A 153 -8.96 -40.10 -4.94
C THR A 153 -8.46 -38.65 -4.85
N TYR A 154 -9.24 -37.69 -5.37
CA TYR A 154 -8.80 -36.30 -5.61
C TYR A 154 -9.92 -35.30 -5.29
N VAL A 155 -9.63 -34.39 -4.36
CA VAL A 155 -10.54 -33.36 -3.85
C VAL A 155 -9.83 -32.00 -3.87
N ILE A 156 -10.53 -30.95 -4.28
CA ILE A 156 -10.05 -29.57 -4.10
C ILE A 156 -10.88 -28.93 -2.98
N ILE A 157 -10.20 -28.35 -2.00
CA ILE A 157 -10.79 -27.61 -0.89
C ILE A 157 -10.58 -26.12 -1.17
N SER A 158 -11.62 -25.32 -1.00
CA SER A 158 -11.59 -23.87 -1.20
C SER A 158 -12.37 -23.17 -0.09
N TRP A 159 -11.84 -22.07 0.44
CA TRP A 159 -12.46 -21.27 1.49
C TRP A 159 -12.47 -19.79 1.09
N HIS A 160 -13.14 -18.96 1.89
CA HIS A 160 -13.02 -17.51 1.83
C HIS A 160 -12.01 -17.02 2.88
N ARG A 161 -11.38 -15.87 2.61
CA ARG A 161 -10.45 -15.24 3.56
C ARG A 161 -11.17 -14.95 4.89
N SER A 162 -10.42 -15.03 5.98
CA SER A 162 -10.90 -14.70 7.31
C SER A 162 -11.20 -13.20 7.44
N PRO A 163 -12.17 -12.74 8.26
CA PRO A 163 -12.55 -11.33 8.36
C PRO A 163 -11.42 -10.38 8.78
N ASP A 164 -10.39 -10.90 9.44
CA ASP A 164 -9.20 -10.19 9.91
C ASP A 164 -7.99 -10.28 8.96
N ASP A 165 -8.16 -10.91 7.78
CA ASP A 165 -7.09 -11.00 6.79
C ASP A 165 -6.90 -9.71 6.00
N ASN A 166 -5.98 -8.88 6.49
CA ASN A 166 -5.46 -7.69 5.79
C ASN A 166 -4.49 -8.04 4.63
N GLY A 167 -4.71 -9.17 3.94
CA GLY A 167 -3.86 -9.67 2.84
C GLY A 167 -2.50 -10.21 3.28
N LYS A 168 -2.37 -10.62 4.54
CA LYS A 168 -1.11 -11.09 5.16
C LYS A 168 -1.23 -12.43 5.88
N LEU A 169 -2.44 -12.90 6.18
CA LEU A 169 -2.63 -14.19 6.80
C LEU A 169 -2.29 -15.31 5.81
N LYS A 170 -1.75 -16.40 6.35
CA LYS A 170 -1.57 -17.67 5.66
C LYS A 170 -2.60 -18.66 6.18
N TYR A 171 -2.75 -19.78 5.51
CA TYR A 171 -3.64 -20.87 5.93
C TYR A 171 -2.88 -22.18 6.13
N ALA A 172 -3.45 -23.03 6.96
CA ALA A 172 -3.03 -24.42 7.13
C ALA A 172 -4.25 -25.35 7.07
N VAL A 173 -4.04 -26.59 6.64
CA VAL A 173 -5.10 -27.60 6.51
C VAL A 173 -4.63 -28.92 7.12
N ASP A 174 -5.45 -29.48 8.02
CA ASP A 174 -5.30 -30.84 8.52
C ASP A 174 -6.45 -31.74 8.07
N CYS A 175 -6.19 -33.04 7.98
CA CYS A 175 -7.07 -34.05 7.37
C CYS A 175 -7.23 -35.23 8.31
N PHE A 176 -8.48 -35.62 8.53
CA PHE A 176 -8.88 -36.74 9.38
C PHE A 176 -9.78 -37.71 8.61
N ARG A 177 -9.65 -39.01 8.85
CA ARG A 177 -10.52 -40.05 8.31
C ARG A 177 -11.73 -40.26 9.23
N CYS A 178 -12.92 -40.35 8.66
CA CYS A 178 -14.19 -40.47 9.36
C CYS A 178 -14.89 -41.80 9.04
N LYS A 179 -15.75 -42.28 9.94
CA LYS A 179 -16.58 -43.46 9.68
C LYS A 179 -17.86 -43.15 8.92
N SER A 180 -18.37 -41.92 9.01
CA SER A 180 -19.59 -41.49 8.31
C SER A 180 -19.63 -39.97 8.12
N ARG A 181 -20.54 -39.47 7.28
CA ARG A 181 -20.79 -38.03 7.12
C ARG A 181 -21.32 -37.31 8.37
N LYS A 182 -21.86 -38.05 9.36
CA LYS A 182 -22.36 -37.50 10.64
C LYS A 182 -21.33 -37.58 11.77
N ASP A 183 -20.18 -38.22 11.53
CA ASP A 183 -19.09 -38.35 12.49
C ASP A 183 -18.32 -37.01 12.56
N LYS A 184 -18.43 -36.32 13.70
CA LYS A 184 -17.71 -35.07 13.96
C LYS A 184 -16.51 -35.23 14.89
N SER A 185 -16.28 -36.44 15.43
CA SER A 185 -15.20 -36.72 16.38
C SER A 185 -14.02 -37.47 15.75
N CYS A 186 -13.89 -37.39 14.42
CA CYS A 186 -12.80 -37.97 13.65
C CYS A 186 -11.44 -37.42 14.09
N LYS A 187 -10.64 -38.23 14.80
CA LYS A 187 -9.25 -37.91 15.18
C LYS A 187 -8.17 -38.73 14.44
N GLU A 188 -8.56 -39.72 13.66
CA GLU A 188 -7.60 -40.53 12.89
C GLU A 188 -7.01 -39.68 11.75
N SER A 189 -5.69 -39.49 11.73
CA SER A 189 -5.03 -38.71 10.67
C SER A 189 -5.10 -39.41 9.31
N CYS A 190 -5.22 -38.64 8.23
CA CYS A 190 -5.15 -39.17 6.87
C CYS A 190 -3.81 -39.86 6.57
N GLY A 191 -3.85 -40.92 5.76
CA GLY A 191 -2.70 -41.77 5.48
C GLY A 191 -1.54 -41.04 4.76
N ARG A 192 -0.31 -41.55 4.94
CA ARG A 192 0.94 -40.95 4.42
C ARG A 192 0.99 -40.80 2.89
N GLN A 193 0.12 -41.51 2.16
CA GLN A 193 -0.05 -41.40 0.71
C GLN A 193 -0.73 -40.09 0.27
N VAL A 194 -1.38 -39.36 1.18
CA VAL A 194 -2.12 -38.14 0.87
C VAL A 194 -1.15 -36.97 0.61
N ARG A 195 -1.30 -36.32 -0.55
CA ARG A 195 -0.45 -35.22 -1.01
C ARG A 195 -1.27 -33.94 -1.22
N TYR A 196 -0.69 -32.82 -0.78
CA TYR A 196 -1.27 -31.49 -0.85
C TYR A 196 -0.52 -30.63 -1.88
N SER A 197 -1.27 -29.90 -2.72
CA SER A 197 -0.72 -28.88 -3.62
C SER A 197 -1.56 -27.59 -3.53
N PRO A 198 -1.02 -26.46 -3.04
CA PRO A 198 0.30 -26.29 -2.42
C PRO A 198 0.45 -27.09 -1.10
N ARG A 199 1.62 -26.99 -0.43
CA ARG A 199 1.87 -27.66 0.86
C ARG A 199 0.76 -27.37 1.88
N LYS A 200 0.47 -28.31 2.78
CA LYS A 200 -0.64 -28.21 3.74
C LYS A 200 -0.53 -27.05 4.74
N ASP A 201 0.65 -26.47 4.92
CA ASP A 201 0.95 -25.35 5.81
C ASP A 201 1.52 -24.17 5.00
N ASN A 202 1.35 -22.94 5.49
CA ASN A 202 1.80 -21.69 4.85
C ASN A 202 1.15 -21.40 3.48
N ILE A 203 -0.12 -21.78 3.30
CA ILE A 203 -0.89 -21.55 2.07
C ILE A 203 -1.23 -20.06 1.97
N THR A 204 -0.81 -19.38 0.90
CA THR A 204 -1.11 -17.95 0.64
C THR A 204 -2.36 -17.72 -0.22
N GLY A 205 -2.76 -18.76 -0.97
CA GLY A 205 -4.03 -18.83 -1.68
C GLY A 205 -5.20 -19.18 -0.76
N VAL A 206 -6.38 -19.36 -1.35
CA VAL A 206 -7.63 -19.71 -0.63
C VAL A 206 -8.15 -21.09 -1.02
N ASN A 207 -7.26 -21.93 -1.56
CA ASN A 207 -7.56 -23.29 -1.96
C ASN A 207 -6.34 -24.22 -1.75
N VAL A 208 -6.63 -25.51 -1.60
CA VAL A 208 -5.62 -26.58 -1.64
C VAL A 208 -6.19 -27.79 -2.37
N THR A 209 -5.38 -28.39 -3.23
CA THR A 209 -5.66 -29.67 -3.86
C THR A 209 -5.16 -30.79 -2.95
N VAL A 210 -6.01 -31.77 -2.66
CA VAL A 210 -5.69 -32.97 -1.88
C VAL A 210 -5.87 -34.20 -2.77
N SER A 211 -4.83 -35.03 -2.84
CA SER A 211 -4.76 -36.19 -3.73
C SER A 211 -4.23 -37.42 -2.99
N GLY A 212 -4.56 -38.62 -3.47
CA GLY A 212 -4.17 -39.88 -2.80
C GLY A 212 -5.11 -40.30 -1.67
N LEU A 213 -6.33 -39.76 -1.63
CA LEU A 213 -7.38 -40.20 -0.71
C LEU A 213 -7.89 -41.59 -1.12
N SER A 214 -8.32 -42.40 -0.15
CA SER A 214 -9.02 -43.66 -0.43
C SER A 214 -10.39 -43.39 -1.06
N SER A 215 -10.79 -44.19 -2.04
CA SER A 215 -12.13 -44.12 -2.66
C SER A 215 -13.23 -44.62 -1.72
N SER A 216 -14.48 -44.21 -1.97
CA SER A 216 -15.66 -44.57 -1.17
C SER A 216 -15.46 -44.43 0.35
N SER A 217 -14.83 -43.34 0.79
CA SER A 217 -14.46 -43.06 2.18
C SER A 217 -14.80 -41.61 2.57
N PHE A 218 -15.06 -41.39 3.87
CA PHE A 218 -15.34 -40.07 4.44
C PHE A 218 -14.08 -39.44 5.05
N PHE A 219 -13.88 -38.15 4.78
CA PHE A 219 -12.77 -37.36 5.33
C PHE A 219 -13.27 -36.02 5.86
N LEU A 220 -12.75 -35.61 7.01
CA LEU A 220 -12.94 -34.31 7.63
C LEU A 220 -11.67 -33.49 7.45
N PHE A 221 -11.82 -32.29 6.89
CA PHE A 221 -10.73 -31.32 6.79
C PHE A 221 -11.00 -30.13 7.70
N ARG A 222 -9.96 -29.68 8.41
CA ARG A 222 -9.98 -28.44 9.19
C ARG A 222 -9.06 -27.43 8.52
N VAL A 223 -9.58 -26.25 8.22
CA VAL A 223 -8.83 -25.14 7.62
C VAL A 223 -8.64 -24.05 8.68
N TYR A 224 -7.39 -23.68 8.94
CA TYR A 224 -6.98 -22.73 9.97
C TYR A 224 -6.42 -21.45 9.35
N SER A 225 -6.68 -20.30 9.97
CA SER A 225 -5.95 -19.06 9.72
C SER A 225 -4.66 -19.02 10.56
N VAL A 226 -3.57 -18.59 9.93
CA VAL A 226 -2.22 -18.64 10.50
C VAL A 226 -1.54 -17.27 10.39
N SER A 227 -1.20 -16.74 11.56
CA SER A 227 -0.37 -15.56 11.78
C SER A 227 0.93 -15.93 12.51
N GLU A 228 1.76 -14.93 12.82
CA GLU A 228 2.95 -15.09 13.66
C GLU A 228 2.59 -15.52 15.09
N LEU A 229 1.43 -15.10 15.63
CA LEU A 229 0.98 -15.43 16.98
C LEU A 229 0.67 -16.92 17.16
N ASN A 230 0.24 -17.60 16.08
CA ASN A 230 -0.05 -19.04 16.11
C ASN A 230 1.19 -19.89 16.46
N GLN A 231 2.42 -19.36 16.38
CA GLN A 231 3.62 -20.09 16.80
C GLN A 231 3.72 -20.24 18.33
N GLN A 232 3.03 -19.39 19.10
CA GLN A 232 3.03 -19.43 20.56
C GLN A 232 2.02 -20.45 21.10
N GLU A 233 0.94 -20.72 20.36
CA GLU A 233 -0.04 -21.75 20.68
C GLU A 233 0.30 -23.06 19.95
N LYS A 234 0.96 -23.98 20.66
CA LYS A 234 1.40 -25.27 20.06
C LYS A 234 0.24 -26.22 19.80
N ASP A 235 -0.87 -26.09 20.52
CA ASP A 235 -2.03 -26.97 20.35
C ASP A 235 -2.99 -26.41 19.30
N ARG A 236 -3.10 -27.11 18.16
CA ARG A 236 -4.00 -26.74 17.06
C ARG A 236 -5.48 -26.91 17.40
N ASP A 237 -5.86 -27.68 18.43
CA ASP A 237 -7.26 -27.76 18.87
C ASP A 237 -7.72 -26.42 19.50
N ASN A 238 -6.80 -25.57 19.98
CA ASN A 238 -7.09 -24.21 20.48
C ASN A 238 -7.22 -23.15 19.35
N TRP A 239 -6.76 -23.46 18.13
CA TRP A 239 -6.82 -22.53 17.00
C TRP A 239 -8.24 -22.43 16.45
N LYS A 240 -8.59 -21.30 15.82
CA LYS A 240 -9.89 -21.16 15.14
C LYS A 240 -9.82 -21.78 13.74
N TYR A 241 -10.76 -22.67 13.43
CA TYR A 241 -10.86 -23.35 12.15
C TYR A 241 -12.30 -23.46 11.65
N VAL A 242 -12.43 -23.69 10.35
CA VAL A 242 -13.66 -24.14 9.71
C VAL A 242 -13.51 -25.61 9.32
N GLU A 243 -14.58 -26.39 9.51
CA GLU A 243 -14.64 -27.81 9.18
C GLU A 243 -15.37 -28.05 7.85
N VAL A 244 -14.88 -29.02 7.06
CA VAL A 244 -15.58 -29.51 5.88
C VAL A 244 -15.43 -31.02 5.74
N ILE A 245 -16.57 -31.72 5.59
CA ILE A 245 -16.62 -33.17 5.41
C ILE A 245 -16.82 -33.47 3.92
N VAL A 246 -16.06 -34.43 3.40
CA VAL A 246 -16.14 -34.89 2.01
C VAL A 246 -16.24 -36.41 1.94
N GLU A 247 -16.98 -36.87 0.93
CA GLU A 247 -17.13 -38.27 0.55
C GLU A 247 -16.49 -38.47 -0.81
N THR A 248 -15.53 -39.39 -0.91
CA THR A 248 -14.86 -39.68 -2.19
C THR A 248 -15.70 -40.65 -3.03
N LYS A 249 -15.80 -40.42 -4.33
CA LYS A 249 -16.52 -41.31 -5.26
C LYS A 249 -15.95 -42.74 -5.29
N GLU A 250 -16.76 -43.69 -5.72
CA GLU A 250 -16.31 -45.07 -5.97
C GLU A 250 -15.14 -45.10 -6.97
N GLY A 251 -14.16 -45.95 -6.68
CA GLY A 251 -13.06 -46.24 -7.59
C GLY A 251 -13.43 -47.40 -8.50
N ILE A 252 -13.10 -47.32 -9.78
CA ILE A 252 -13.28 -48.45 -10.71
C ILE A 252 -12.32 -49.57 -10.27
N MET A 253 -12.87 -50.61 -9.65
CA MET A 253 -12.13 -51.85 -9.42
C MET A 253 -11.93 -52.54 -10.77
N VAL A 254 -10.71 -52.48 -11.30
CA VAL A 254 -10.29 -53.39 -12.37
C VAL A 254 -10.10 -54.77 -11.72
N PRO A 255 -10.84 -55.82 -12.12
CA PRO A 255 -10.69 -57.14 -11.52
C PRO A 255 -9.31 -57.73 -11.88
N PRO A 256 -8.63 -58.41 -10.94
CA PRO A 256 -7.46 -59.21 -11.30
C PRO A 256 -7.92 -60.41 -12.13
N THR A 257 -7.42 -60.51 -13.37
CA THR A 257 -7.70 -61.64 -14.26
C THR A 257 -6.77 -62.80 -13.89
N GLU A 258 -7.28 -63.76 -13.11
CA GLU A 258 -6.62 -65.06 -12.95
C GLU A 258 -6.96 -66.00 -14.11
N GLY A 259 -6.03 -66.89 -14.46
CA GLY A 259 -6.32 -68.11 -15.21
C GLY A 259 -5.32 -68.45 -16.33
N GLY A 260 -4.40 -69.38 -16.08
CA GLY A 260 -3.57 -69.98 -17.14
C GLY A 260 -2.26 -70.61 -16.64
N LYS A 261 -2.28 -71.88 -16.24
CA LYS A 261 -1.07 -72.65 -15.87
C LYS A 261 -0.32 -73.17 -17.10
N GLY A 262 1.02 -73.28 -17.02
CA GLY A 262 1.81 -74.12 -17.92
C GLY A 262 3.28 -73.70 -18.06
N GLY A 263 4.21 -74.51 -17.54
CA GLY A 263 5.62 -74.51 -17.96
C GLY A 263 5.95 -75.83 -18.68
N PRO A 264 7.23 -76.11 -19.04
CA PRO A 264 8.44 -75.32 -18.80
C PRO A 264 9.39 -75.15 -20.02
N ASN A 265 10.58 -74.59 -19.77
CA ASN A 265 11.84 -74.69 -20.54
C ASN A 265 12.07 -73.86 -21.84
N LYS A 266 12.70 -72.69 -21.62
CA LYS A 266 14.04 -72.25 -22.11
C LYS A 266 14.47 -72.42 -23.59
N THR A 267 15.10 -71.32 -24.05
CA THR A 267 16.15 -71.18 -25.08
C THR A 267 15.84 -71.56 -26.54
N VAL A 268 15.50 -70.56 -27.36
CA VAL A 268 16.44 -69.96 -28.34
C VAL A 268 16.21 -68.44 -28.37
N THR A 269 17.29 -67.67 -28.34
CA THR A 269 17.28 -66.19 -28.33
C THR A 269 17.88 -65.65 -29.64
N MET A 270 17.71 -64.35 -29.90
CA MET A 270 18.68 -63.51 -30.65
C MET A 270 18.62 -63.45 -32.20
N VAL A 271 17.46 -63.12 -32.79
CA VAL A 271 17.41 -62.43 -34.11
C VAL A 271 16.36 -61.29 -34.20
N LEU A 272 15.19 -61.43 -33.54
CA LEU A 272 14.02 -60.55 -33.80
C LEU A 272 14.05 -59.12 -33.22
N TYR A 273 15.03 -58.74 -32.41
CA TYR A 273 14.93 -57.54 -31.55
C TYR A 273 15.21 -56.17 -32.20
N ILE A 274 15.62 -56.10 -33.48
CA ILE A 274 16.02 -54.83 -34.12
C ILE A 274 14.99 -54.31 -35.15
N ALA A 275 14.26 -55.18 -35.83
CA ALA A 275 13.31 -54.77 -36.88
C ALA A 275 11.94 -54.27 -36.34
N ALA A 276 11.43 -54.87 -35.26
CA ALA A 276 10.13 -54.53 -34.69
C ALA A 276 9.96 -53.08 -34.19
N PRO A 277 10.92 -52.45 -33.46
CA PRO A 277 10.70 -51.10 -32.92
C PRO A 277 10.62 -50.02 -33.99
N ILE A 278 11.30 -50.17 -35.13
CA ILE A 278 11.31 -49.18 -36.22
C ILE A 278 9.92 -49.09 -36.86
N VAL A 279 9.30 -50.24 -37.16
CA VAL A 279 7.93 -50.30 -37.70
C VAL A 279 6.91 -49.79 -36.67
N GLY A 280 7.09 -50.15 -35.39
CA GLY A 280 6.23 -49.67 -34.30
C GLY A 280 6.24 -48.15 -34.16
N VAL A 281 7.42 -47.51 -34.20
CA VAL A 281 7.54 -46.04 -34.10
C VAL A 281 6.90 -45.34 -35.31
N LEU A 282 7.08 -45.85 -36.52
CA LEU A 282 6.47 -45.26 -37.72
C LEU A 282 4.93 -45.31 -37.69
N ILE A 283 4.35 -46.44 -37.24
CA ILE A 283 2.90 -46.58 -37.04
C ILE A 283 2.40 -45.63 -35.94
N LEU A 284 3.14 -45.50 -34.84
CA LEU A 284 2.75 -44.65 -33.71
C LEU A 284 2.79 -43.16 -34.09
N LEU A 285 3.77 -42.73 -34.90
CA LEU A 285 3.81 -41.37 -35.47
C LEU A 285 2.65 -41.10 -36.43
N ALA A 286 2.28 -42.06 -37.29
CA ALA A 286 1.11 -41.93 -38.16
C ALA A 286 -0.21 -41.83 -37.37
N ILE A 287 -0.35 -42.60 -36.30
CA ILE A 287 -1.50 -42.54 -35.38
C ILE A 287 -1.54 -41.20 -34.63
N VAL A 288 -0.40 -40.70 -34.14
CA VAL A 288 -0.34 -39.38 -33.48
C VAL A 288 -0.68 -38.25 -34.47
N PHE A 289 -0.19 -38.32 -35.71
CA PHE A 289 -0.55 -37.36 -36.77
C PHE A 289 -2.06 -37.38 -37.06
N ALA A 290 -2.65 -38.56 -37.22
CA ALA A 290 -4.10 -38.72 -37.40
C ALA A 290 -4.91 -38.21 -36.19
N ILE A 291 -4.45 -38.48 -34.96
CA ILE A 291 -5.08 -37.96 -33.73
C ILE A 291 -4.96 -36.44 -33.64
N CYS A 292 -3.86 -35.83 -34.05
CA CYS A 292 -3.70 -34.37 -34.07
C CYS A 292 -4.67 -33.72 -35.09
N VAL A 293 -4.78 -34.30 -36.29
CA VAL A 293 -5.74 -33.85 -37.32
C VAL A 293 -7.20 -34.02 -36.86
N CYS A 294 -7.52 -35.09 -36.15
CA CYS A 294 -8.87 -35.33 -35.61
C CYS A 294 -9.21 -34.49 -34.36
N ARG A 295 -8.23 -34.23 -33.46
CA ARG A 295 -8.44 -33.38 -32.27
C ARG A 295 -8.52 -31.88 -32.59
N GLY A 296 -8.09 -31.47 -33.78
CA GLY A 296 -8.31 -30.12 -34.31
C GLY A 296 -9.79 -29.75 -34.58
N ARG A 297 -10.74 -30.66 -34.33
CA ARG A 297 -12.16 -30.48 -34.70
C ARG A 297 -13.20 -30.53 -33.56
N ASN A 298 -12.81 -30.67 -32.29
CA ASN A 298 -13.81 -30.72 -31.21
C ASN A 298 -13.32 -30.22 -29.82
N LYS A 299 -13.63 -28.96 -29.50
CA LYS A 299 -13.72 -28.43 -28.11
C LYS A 299 -14.88 -27.43 -28.04
N LYS A 300 -15.91 -27.74 -27.25
CA LYS A 300 -16.91 -26.78 -26.74
C LYS A 300 -16.46 -26.26 -25.37
N GLY A 301 -16.85 -25.04 -24.97
CA GLY A 301 -16.35 -24.34 -23.77
C GLY A 301 -17.13 -24.66 -22.48
N TYR A 302 -17.26 -23.70 -21.55
CA TYR A 302 -18.39 -23.51 -20.60
C TYR A 302 -18.51 -21.97 -20.27
N SER A 303 -19.62 -21.27 -20.69
CA SER A 303 -20.33 -19.93 -20.34
C SER A 303 -21.91 -19.75 -19.76
N THR A 304 -22.27 -19.57 -18.41
CA THR A 304 -23.40 -19.02 -17.45
C THR A 304 -23.02 -18.25 -16.07
N PRO A 305 -23.75 -17.23 -15.49
CA PRO A 305 -23.40 -16.23 -14.37
C PRO A 305 -24.29 -16.09 -13.07
N VAL A 306 -24.02 -15.30 -12.01
CA VAL A 306 -24.90 -15.12 -10.78
C VAL A 306 -25.55 -13.71 -10.67
N GLU A 307 -26.81 -13.51 -10.15
CA GLU A 307 -27.50 -12.18 -9.95
C GLU A 307 -28.20 -11.90 -8.59
N LEU A 308 -28.38 -10.59 -8.29
CA LEU A 308 -28.83 -9.90 -7.07
C LEU A 308 -30.33 -9.89 -6.73
N LYS A 309 -30.65 -9.86 -5.41
CA LYS A 309 -31.36 -8.70 -4.80
C LYS A 309 -31.39 -8.65 -3.26
N ASP A 310 -30.72 -7.65 -2.72
CA ASP A 310 -31.10 -6.84 -1.54
C ASP A 310 -30.32 -5.51 -1.57
N GLY A 311 -30.23 -4.91 -2.77
CA GLY A 311 -29.11 -4.03 -3.15
C GLY A 311 -27.75 -4.76 -3.32
N ARG A 312 -27.62 -6.01 -2.86
CA ARG A 312 -26.49 -6.94 -3.12
C ARG A 312 -26.95 -8.33 -3.60
N VAL A 313 -26.01 -9.18 -4.04
CA VAL A 313 -26.31 -10.57 -4.40
C VAL A 313 -26.30 -11.48 -3.20
N ILE A 314 -27.40 -12.20 -2.99
CA ILE A 314 -27.37 -13.61 -2.58
C ILE A 314 -28.49 -14.36 -3.29
N LEU A 315 -28.15 -15.38 -4.08
CA LEU A 315 -28.97 -16.56 -4.41
C LEU A 315 -28.02 -17.68 -4.92
N PRO A 316 -28.39 -18.97 -4.80
CA PRO A 316 -27.84 -19.74 -3.67
C PRO A 316 -26.95 -20.93 -4.08
N SER A 317 -26.48 -21.68 -3.08
CA SER A 317 -26.19 -23.11 -3.23
C SER A 317 -27.33 -23.80 -3.99
N ASP A 318 -26.99 -24.57 -5.03
CA ASP A 318 -27.92 -25.32 -5.89
C ASP A 318 -29.06 -24.48 -6.54
N GLY A 319 -28.73 -23.76 -7.62
CA GLY A 319 -29.72 -23.06 -8.45
C GLY A 319 -29.15 -22.54 -9.77
N PRO A 320 -30.00 -22.23 -10.77
CA PRO A 320 -29.56 -21.63 -12.01
C PRO A 320 -28.95 -20.26 -11.73
N ARG A 321 -27.83 -20.06 -12.38
CA ARG A 321 -26.99 -18.89 -12.27
C ARG A 321 -27.75 -17.71 -12.95
N LEU A 322 -28.15 -16.69 -12.17
CA LEU A 322 -29.02 -15.55 -12.54
C LEU A 322 -28.20 -14.40 -13.24
N TYR A 323 -28.79 -13.52 -14.06
CA TYR A 323 -28.05 -12.60 -14.99
C TYR A 323 -28.03 -11.13 -14.52
N ILE A 324 -26.90 -10.57 -14.07
CA ILE A 324 -26.86 -9.18 -13.61
C ILE A 324 -26.80 -8.25 -14.79
N ASP A 325 -27.86 -7.47 -14.98
CA ASP A 325 -27.81 -6.38 -15.95
C ASP A 325 -26.79 -5.32 -15.52
N PRO A 326 -25.77 -5.00 -16.34
CA PRO A 326 -24.75 -4.01 -15.99
C PRO A 326 -25.29 -2.59 -15.79
N SER A 327 -26.50 -2.27 -16.27
CA SER A 327 -27.17 -0.99 -16.03
C SER A 327 -27.52 -0.73 -14.56
N ASN A 328 -27.47 -1.76 -13.71
CA ASN A 328 -27.63 -1.64 -12.25
C ASN A 328 -26.42 -1.00 -11.54
N TYR A 329 -25.30 -0.74 -12.25
CA TYR A 329 -24.12 -0.06 -11.70
C TYR A 329 -24.07 1.40 -12.17
N GLU A 330 -23.78 2.32 -11.25
CA GLU A 330 -23.50 3.73 -11.59
C GLU A 330 -22.18 3.88 -12.37
N ASP A 331 -21.18 3.08 -11.99
CA ASP A 331 -19.86 2.75 -12.59
C ASP A 331 -19.85 1.71 -13.73
N PRO A 332 -19.90 2.00 -15.04
CA PRO A 332 -19.68 0.98 -16.07
C PRO A 332 -18.35 0.24 -15.93
N GLU A 333 -17.27 0.95 -15.57
CA GLU A 333 -15.97 0.35 -15.32
C GLU A 333 -15.94 -0.42 -13.99
N GLU A 334 -16.92 -0.26 -13.09
CA GLU A 334 -17.09 -1.09 -11.89
C GLU A 334 -17.77 -2.41 -12.24
N ALA A 335 -18.89 -2.37 -13.00
CA ALA A 335 -19.55 -3.55 -13.56
C ALA A 335 -18.60 -4.42 -14.40
N LEU A 336 -17.59 -3.83 -15.03
CA LEU A 336 -16.59 -4.60 -15.78
C LEU A 336 -15.57 -5.30 -14.87
N LYS A 337 -15.20 -4.68 -13.74
CA LYS A 337 -14.27 -5.25 -12.76
C LYS A 337 -14.89 -6.37 -11.93
N SER A 338 -16.21 -6.36 -11.72
CA SER A 338 -16.91 -7.42 -11.01
C SER A 338 -17.03 -8.72 -11.81
N PHE A 339 -17.06 -8.63 -13.15
CA PHE A 339 -17.39 -9.77 -14.02
C PHE A 339 -16.28 -10.21 -14.98
N ALA A 340 -15.33 -9.35 -15.36
CA ALA A 340 -14.31 -9.70 -16.33
C ALA A 340 -12.89 -9.74 -15.75
N LYS A 341 -12.10 -10.74 -16.16
CA LYS A 341 -10.68 -10.89 -15.80
C LYS A 341 -9.83 -9.83 -16.50
N GLU A 342 -9.15 -8.98 -15.73
CA GLU A 342 -8.19 -8.01 -16.29
C GLU A 342 -6.90 -8.71 -16.75
N LEU A 343 -6.48 -8.46 -18.00
CA LEU A 343 -5.28 -9.00 -18.64
C LEU A 343 -4.22 -7.91 -18.84
N GLU A 344 -2.93 -8.28 -18.77
CA GLU A 344 -1.87 -7.35 -19.19
C GLU A 344 -1.80 -7.24 -20.71
N LYS A 345 -1.83 -6.00 -21.24
CA LYS A 345 -1.71 -5.75 -22.69
C LYS A 345 -0.50 -6.44 -23.34
N LYS A 346 0.61 -6.62 -22.60
CA LYS A 346 1.84 -7.25 -23.09
C LYS A 346 1.68 -8.73 -23.46
N TRP A 347 0.64 -9.40 -22.96
CA TRP A 347 0.34 -10.80 -23.25
C TRP A 347 -0.44 -10.98 -24.56
N ILE A 348 -0.96 -9.90 -25.17
CA ILE A 348 -1.85 -9.96 -26.33
C ILE A 348 -1.14 -9.39 -27.57
N SER A 349 -1.02 -10.21 -28.60
CA SER A 349 -0.62 -9.79 -29.96
C SER A 349 -1.86 -9.75 -30.87
N LEU A 350 -1.93 -8.75 -31.75
CA LEU A 350 -3.00 -8.61 -32.75
C LEU A 350 -2.41 -8.92 -34.13
N ASP A 351 -3.03 -9.85 -34.85
CA ASP A 351 -2.49 -10.37 -36.12
C ASP A 351 -3.20 -9.73 -37.32
N LYS A 352 -4.46 -10.08 -37.54
CA LYS A 352 -5.27 -9.59 -38.68
C LYS A 352 -6.69 -9.22 -38.24
N ILE A 353 -7.30 -8.25 -38.92
CA ILE A 353 -8.73 -7.95 -38.75
C ILE A 353 -9.55 -9.12 -39.33
N ILE A 354 -10.51 -9.61 -38.56
CA ILE A 354 -11.45 -10.68 -38.95
C ILE A 354 -12.90 -10.20 -39.05
N GLY A 355 -13.21 -8.99 -38.58
CA GLY A 355 -14.51 -8.37 -38.76
C GLY A 355 -14.56 -6.95 -38.21
N GLY A 356 -15.54 -6.16 -38.64
CA GLY A 356 -15.89 -4.87 -38.05
C GLY A 356 -17.30 -4.94 -37.48
N GLY A 357 -17.49 -4.46 -36.24
CA GLY A 357 -18.79 -4.40 -35.57
C GLY A 357 -19.15 -2.99 -35.11
N GLU A 358 -20.33 -2.86 -34.52
CA GLU A 358 -20.95 -1.59 -34.09
C GLU A 358 -20.04 -0.72 -33.20
N PHE A 359 -19.28 -1.34 -32.31
CA PHE A 359 -18.42 -0.64 -31.35
C PHE A 359 -16.94 -0.58 -31.77
N GLY A 360 -16.51 -1.39 -32.73
CA GLY A 360 -15.12 -1.81 -32.75
C GLY A 360 -14.69 -2.68 -33.92
N ASP A 361 -13.39 -2.75 -34.15
CA ASP A 361 -12.80 -3.74 -35.06
C ASP A 361 -12.40 -4.99 -34.25
N VAL A 362 -12.67 -6.17 -34.82
CA VAL A 362 -12.36 -7.49 -34.27
C VAL A 362 -11.11 -8.01 -34.95
N TYR A 363 -10.08 -8.31 -34.16
CA TYR A 363 -8.82 -8.89 -34.61
C TYR A 363 -8.76 -10.37 -34.24
N GLN A 364 -8.20 -11.21 -35.11
CA GLN A 364 -7.55 -12.43 -34.68
C GLN A 364 -6.23 -12.05 -34.00
N GLY A 365 -5.92 -12.71 -32.90
CA GLY A 365 -4.69 -12.48 -32.14
C GLY A 365 -4.30 -13.68 -31.30
N THR A 366 -3.20 -13.54 -30.57
CA THR A 366 -2.66 -14.57 -29.69
C THR A 366 -2.51 -14.06 -28.26
N LEU A 367 -2.81 -14.91 -27.28
CA LEU A 367 -2.60 -14.65 -25.85
C LEU A 367 -1.48 -15.56 -25.32
N SER A 368 -0.39 -14.94 -24.87
CA SER A 368 0.79 -15.62 -24.32
C SER A 368 1.03 -15.16 -22.89
N ARG A 369 0.78 -16.04 -21.92
CA ARG A 369 1.03 -15.80 -20.49
C ARG A 369 2.33 -16.52 -20.08
N PRO A 370 3.06 -16.05 -19.05
CA PRO A 370 4.21 -16.79 -18.53
C PRO A 370 3.78 -18.20 -18.11
N GLU A 371 4.54 -19.22 -18.54
CA GLU A 371 4.34 -20.64 -18.18
C GLU A 371 3.05 -21.30 -18.72
N GLU A 372 2.27 -20.65 -19.58
CA GLU A 372 1.11 -21.25 -20.29
C GLU A 372 1.38 -21.39 -21.80
N GLU A 373 0.73 -22.35 -22.46
CA GLU A 373 0.72 -22.43 -23.93
C GLU A 373 0.02 -21.21 -24.53
N THR A 374 0.51 -20.73 -25.69
CA THR A 374 -0.08 -19.57 -26.37
C THR A 374 -1.39 -19.96 -27.05
N ILE A 375 -2.49 -19.31 -26.67
CA ILE A 375 -3.83 -19.59 -27.20
C ILE A 375 -4.25 -18.58 -28.26
N LEU A 376 -5.00 -19.03 -29.27
CA LEU A 376 -5.59 -18.17 -30.29
C LEU A 376 -6.88 -17.52 -29.76
N ILE A 377 -7.03 -16.22 -29.93
CA ILE A 377 -8.16 -15.44 -29.43
C ILE A 377 -8.73 -14.48 -30.50
N ALA A 378 -9.97 -14.07 -30.30
CA ALA A 378 -10.57 -12.92 -30.99
C ALA A 378 -10.54 -11.70 -30.04
N VAL A 379 -10.01 -10.57 -30.51
CA VAL A 379 -9.87 -9.34 -29.73
C VAL A 379 -10.75 -8.25 -30.35
N LYS A 380 -11.87 -7.93 -29.70
CA LYS A 380 -12.71 -6.78 -30.06
C LYS A 380 -12.10 -5.52 -29.45
N THR A 381 -11.93 -4.47 -30.26
CA THR A 381 -11.30 -3.21 -29.82
C THR A 381 -12.23 -2.02 -30.04
N LEU A 382 -12.47 -1.23 -29.00
CA LEU A 382 -13.28 -0.01 -29.09
C LEU A 382 -12.61 1.02 -30.02
N LYS A 383 -13.36 1.53 -31.00
CA LYS A 383 -12.85 2.52 -31.96
C LYS A 383 -12.38 3.82 -31.31
N ALA A 384 -11.32 4.38 -31.88
CA ALA A 384 -10.76 5.66 -31.50
C ALA A 384 -11.80 6.77 -31.72
N GLY A 385 -12.17 7.50 -30.66
CA GLY A 385 -13.25 8.51 -30.71
C GLY A 385 -14.67 7.98 -30.59
N ALA A 386 -14.88 6.73 -30.16
CA ALA A 386 -16.21 6.20 -29.89
C ALA A 386 -17.03 7.09 -28.93
N SER A 387 -18.32 7.26 -29.23
CA SER A 387 -19.24 8.07 -28.42
C SER A 387 -19.34 7.52 -26.97
N ARG A 388 -19.83 8.34 -26.03
CA ARG A 388 -20.09 7.88 -24.65
C ARG A 388 -21.01 6.65 -24.64
N LYS A 389 -22.00 6.60 -25.54
CA LYS A 389 -22.89 5.45 -25.71
C LYS A 389 -22.16 4.23 -26.28
N ASN A 390 -21.43 4.34 -27.39
CA ASN A 390 -20.69 3.19 -27.94
C ASN A 390 -19.64 2.65 -26.96
N ARG A 391 -19.06 3.50 -26.11
CA ARG A 391 -18.17 3.08 -25.02
C ARG A 391 -18.92 2.36 -23.89
N GLN A 392 -20.13 2.83 -23.56
CA GLN A 392 -21.04 2.20 -22.61
C GLN A 392 -21.40 0.79 -23.06
N ASP A 393 -21.90 0.68 -24.30
CA ASP A 393 -22.39 -0.56 -24.90
C ASP A 393 -21.27 -1.60 -25.04
N PHE A 394 -20.05 -1.17 -25.42
CA PHE A 394 -18.86 -2.04 -25.46
C PHE A 394 -18.42 -2.57 -24.09
N ILE A 395 -18.51 -1.73 -23.05
CA ILE A 395 -18.20 -2.14 -21.68
C ILE A 395 -19.26 -3.13 -21.20
N PHE A 396 -20.54 -2.83 -21.44
CA PHE A 396 -21.66 -3.69 -21.07
C PHE A 396 -21.63 -5.03 -21.79
N GLU A 397 -21.31 -5.09 -23.09
CA GLU A 397 -21.10 -6.35 -23.81
C GLU A 397 -20.07 -7.23 -23.09
N ALA A 398 -18.94 -6.68 -22.65
CA ALA A 398 -17.91 -7.42 -21.94
C ALA A 398 -18.32 -7.79 -20.49
N SER A 399 -19.07 -6.93 -19.78
CA SER A 399 -19.67 -7.22 -18.46
C SER A 399 -20.73 -8.32 -18.53
N ILE A 400 -21.50 -8.36 -19.62
CA ILE A 400 -22.46 -9.43 -19.92
C ILE A 400 -21.67 -10.70 -20.24
N MET A 401 -20.68 -10.69 -21.14
CA MET A 401 -19.95 -11.91 -21.54
C MET A 401 -19.12 -12.52 -20.40
N GLY A 402 -18.39 -11.71 -19.61
CA GLY A 402 -17.50 -12.18 -18.53
C GLY A 402 -18.23 -12.90 -17.39
N GLN A 403 -19.53 -12.67 -17.31
CA GLN A 403 -20.41 -13.29 -16.33
C GLN A 403 -20.50 -14.84 -16.52
N PHE A 404 -20.27 -15.39 -17.71
CA PHE A 404 -20.71 -16.75 -18.08
C PHE A 404 -19.65 -17.94 -17.88
N CYS A 405 -20.01 -19.10 -17.21
CA CYS A 405 -19.64 -20.61 -17.31
C CYS A 405 -20.72 -21.86 -17.56
N ASP A 406 -21.18 -22.22 -18.82
CA ASP A 406 -22.02 -23.22 -19.64
C ASP A 406 -21.76 -23.32 -21.25
N PRO A 407 -21.55 -24.49 -21.94
CA PRO A 407 -20.61 -24.75 -23.09
C PRO A 407 -20.87 -24.13 -24.46
N ASN A 408 -22.02 -23.47 -24.62
CA ASN A 408 -22.52 -23.07 -25.93
C ASN A 408 -22.59 -21.54 -26.10
N VAL A 409 -22.16 -20.80 -25.08
CA VAL A 409 -21.95 -19.34 -25.14
C VAL A 409 -20.44 -19.03 -25.25
N VAL A 410 -20.09 -17.97 -25.97
CA VAL A 410 -18.69 -17.58 -26.22
C VAL A 410 -18.01 -17.20 -24.90
N PHE A 411 -16.83 -17.77 -24.64
CA PHE A 411 -16.08 -17.52 -23.40
C PHE A 411 -15.22 -16.26 -23.51
N LEU A 412 -15.31 -15.36 -22.52
CA LEU A 412 -14.47 -14.16 -22.43
C LEU A 412 -13.20 -14.47 -21.63
N GLU A 413 -12.07 -14.66 -22.31
CA GLU A 413 -10.75 -14.85 -21.69
C GLU A 413 -10.30 -13.69 -20.76
N GLY A 414 -10.79 -12.49 -21.04
CA GLY A 414 -10.57 -11.31 -20.23
C GLY A 414 -10.62 -10.00 -21.01
N VAL A 415 -10.31 -8.90 -20.32
CA VAL A 415 -10.40 -7.52 -20.80
C VAL A 415 -9.12 -6.75 -20.48
N VAL A 416 -8.91 -5.63 -21.17
CA VAL A 416 -7.77 -4.73 -20.91
C VAL A 416 -8.30 -3.33 -20.63
N THR A 417 -8.57 -3.05 -19.36
CA THR A 417 -9.08 -1.75 -18.88
C THR A 417 -7.96 -0.85 -18.34
N LYS A 418 -6.88 -1.44 -17.81
CA LYS A 418 -5.70 -0.78 -17.23
C LYS A 418 -4.88 -0.06 -18.29
N ARG A 419 -5.38 1.10 -18.70
CA ARG A 419 -4.66 2.12 -19.44
C ARG A 419 -3.44 2.54 -18.62
N ARG A 420 -2.26 2.68 -19.25
CA ARG A 420 -1.19 3.54 -18.71
C ARG A 420 -1.83 4.90 -18.38
N LYS A 421 -1.69 5.34 -17.12
CA LYS A 421 -2.22 6.64 -16.65
C LYS A 421 -1.62 7.73 -17.53
N ILE A 422 -2.47 8.47 -18.22
CA ILE A 422 -2.04 9.61 -19.04
C ILE A 422 -2.06 10.87 -18.17
N PRO A 423 -1.01 11.70 -18.15
CA PRO A 423 -1.03 13.02 -17.54
C PRO A 423 -1.88 13.96 -18.41
N VAL A 424 -3.21 13.92 -18.22
CA VAL A 424 -4.22 14.57 -19.09
C VAL A 424 -3.89 16.03 -19.43
N ARG A 425 -3.42 16.81 -18.48
CA ARG A 425 -3.13 18.26 -18.65
C ARG A 425 -1.94 18.54 -19.57
N TRP A 426 -1.01 17.59 -19.70
CA TRP A 426 0.18 17.70 -20.55
C TRP A 426 0.00 17.04 -21.91
N THR A 427 -0.96 16.12 -22.04
CA THR A 427 -1.03 15.24 -23.20
C THR A 427 -1.91 15.83 -24.29
N ALA A 428 -1.47 15.73 -25.55
CA ALA A 428 -2.25 16.18 -26.70
C ALA A 428 -3.57 15.38 -26.86
N LEU A 429 -4.61 16.01 -27.40
CA LEU A 429 -5.93 15.38 -27.56
C LEU A 429 -5.85 14.07 -28.36
N GLU A 430 -5.08 14.00 -29.46
CA GLU A 430 -4.96 12.78 -30.25
C GLU A 430 -4.24 11.63 -29.51
N ALA A 431 -3.41 11.96 -28.52
CA ALA A 431 -2.76 10.98 -27.66
C ALA A 431 -3.65 10.56 -26.47
N ILE A 432 -4.58 11.41 -26.03
CA ILE A 432 -5.62 11.07 -25.06
C ILE A 432 -6.70 10.18 -25.70
N GLU A 433 -7.30 10.66 -26.80
CA GLU A 433 -8.50 10.10 -27.44
C GLU A 433 -8.17 8.88 -28.31
N TYR A 434 -7.07 8.95 -29.08
CA TYR A 434 -6.71 7.92 -30.07
C TYR A 434 -5.43 7.16 -29.72
N ARG A 435 -4.80 7.46 -28.57
CA ARG A 435 -3.52 6.87 -28.13
C ARG A 435 -2.38 7.01 -29.15
N LYS A 436 -2.45 8.04 -30.00
CA LYS A 436 -1.50 8.28 -31.10
C LYS A 436 -0.31 9.14 -30.64
N PHE A 437 0.58 8.52 -29.86
CA PHE A 437 1.83 9.16 -29.42
C PHE A 437 2.79 9.34 -30.60
N THR A 438 3.26 10.57 -30.81
CA THR A 438 4.17 10.97 -31.88
C THR A 438 4.98 12.20 -31.44
N THR A 439 6.05 12.55 -32.15
CA THR A 439 6.81 13.78 -31.87
C THR A 439 5.93 15.03 -31.82
N ALA A 440 4.82 15.07 -32.57
CA ALA A 440 3.84 16.17 -32.53
C ALA A 440 3.00 16.21 -31.24
N SER A 441 2.76 15.08 -30.57
CA SER A 441 2.14 15.06 -29.23
C SER A 441 3.13 15.44 -28.13
N ASP A 442 4.42 15.20 -28.37
CA ASP A 442 5.49 15.61 -27.46
C ASP A 442 5.71 17.13 -27.54
N VAL A 443 5.60 17.73 -28.73
CA VAL A 443 5.59 19.19 -28.94
C VAL A 443 4.45 19.87 -28.16
N TRP A 444 3.26 19.28 -28.12
CA TRP A 444 2.16 19.78 -27.30
C TRP A 444 2.53 19.77 -25.81
N SER A 445 3.10 18.65 -25.34
CA SER A 445 3.55 18.46 -23.96
C SER A 445 4.62 19.50 -23.58
N TYR A 446 5.55 19.78 -24.50
CA TYR A 446 6.55 20.83 -24.37
C TYR A 446 5.94 22.25 -24.31
N GLY A 447 4.85 22.51 -25.04
CA GLY A 447 4.09 23.76 -24.89
C GLY A 447 3.53 23.94 -23.48
N VAL A 448 3.05 22.86 -22.84
CA VAL A 448 2.59 22.88 -21.44
C VAL A 448 3.76 23.08 -20.47
N LEU A 449 4.89 22.43 -20.71
CA LEU A 449 6.13 22.64 -19.93
C LEU A 449 6.63 24.09 -20.02
N LEU A 450 6.61 24.71 -21.20
CA LEU A 450 6.94 26.13 -21.35
C LEU A 450 6.00 27.02 -20.53
N TRP A 451 4.71 26.68 -20.47
CA TRP A 451 3.75 27.41 -19.64
C TRP A 451 4.10 27.29 -18.15
N GLU A 452 4.43 26.09 -17.67
CA GLU A 452 4.89 25.86 -16.28
C GLU A 452 6.18 26.61 -15.95
N ILE A 453 7.17 26.62 -16.85
CA ILE A 453 8.42 27.37 -16.66
C ILE A 453 8.12 28.86 -16.50
N MET A 454 7.28 29.42 -17.38
CA MET A 454 6.94 30.84 -17.37
C MET A 454 5.97 31.23 -16.24
N SER A 455 5.23 30.29 -15.65
CA SER A 455 4.37 30.50 -14.47
C SER A 455 5.08 30.20 -13.13
N TYR A 456 6.37 29.84 -13.14
CA TYR A 456 7.12 29.40 -11.96
C TYR A 456 6.50 28.15 -11.28
N ALA A 457 6.12 27.17 -12.11
CA ALA A 457 5.53 25.88 -11.77
C ALA A 457 4.14 25.94 -11.14
N GLU A 458 3.27 26.84 -11.63
CA GLU A 458 1.83 26.71 -11.38
C GLU A 458 1.29 25.45 -12.07
N ARG A 459 0.25 24.84 -11.49
CA ARG A 459 -0.39 23.62 -12.02
C ARG A 459 -1.20 23.96 -13.28
N PRO A 460 -0.93 23.38 -14.46
CA PRO A 460 -1.71 23.65 -15.67
C PRO A 460 -3.21 23.35 -15.47
N TYR A 461 -4.07 24.31 -15.88
CA TYR A 461 -5.54 24.25 -15.75
C TYR A 461 -6.02 24.04 -14.30
N TRP A 462 -5.39 24.71 -13.33
CA TRP A 462 -5.49 24.44 -11.89
C TRP A 462 -6.94 24.30 -11.37
N ASP A 463 -7.87 25.16 -11.81
CA ASP A 463 -9.27 25.22 -11.35
C ASP A 463 -10.16 24.06 -11.83
N TRP A 464 -9.73 23.26 -12.82
CA TRP A 464 -10.63 22.32 -13.52
C TRP A 464 -10.34 20.85 -13.24
N GLY A 465 -11.40 20.03 -13.24
CA GLY A 465 -11.29 18.57 -13.23
C GLY A 465 -10.75 18.02 -14.57
N ASN A 466 -10.15 16.82 -14.57
CA ASN A 466 -9.54 16.28 -15.80
C ASN A 466 -10.55 16.11 -16.97
N TYR A 467 -11.82 15.83 -16.68
CA TYR A 467 -12.89 15.78 -17.69
C TYR A 467 -13.18 17.15 -18.32
N GLU A 468 -13.27 18.18 -17.48
CA GLU A 468 -13.49 19.56 -17.91
C GLU A 468 -12.31 20.10 -18.72
N VAL A 469 -11.06 19.79 -18.31
CA VAL A 469 -9.86 20.12 -19.10
C VAL A 469 -9.95 19.54 -20.51
N MET A 470 -10.32 18.26 -20.65
CA MET A 470 -10.44 17.63 -21.98
C MET A 470 -11.50 18.31 -22.85
N ASN A 471 -12.68 18.61 -22.29
CA ASN A 471 -13.75 19.27 -23.06
C ASN A 471 -13.35 20.69 -23.47
N ARG A 472 -12.96 21.55 -22.53
CA ARG A 472 -12.59 22.94 -22.85
C ARG A 472 -11.43 23.02 -23.85
N VAL A 473 -10.42 22.15 -23.74
CA VAL A 473 -9.30 22.09 -24.69
C VAL A 473 -9.75 21.60 -26.08
N ARG A 474 -10.71 20.67 -26.16
CA ARG A 474 -11.37 20.26 -27.42
C ARG A 474 -12.13 21.42 -28.05
N ASP A 475 -12.85 22.19 -27.23
CA ASP A 475 -13.61 23.39 -27.63
C ASP A 475 -12.72 24.59 -27.98
N GLY A 476 -11.38 24.41 -28.02
CA GLY A 476 -10.41 25.40 -28.46
C GLY A 476 -9.77 26.24 -27.35
N TYR A 477 -10.15 26.06 -26.07
CA TYR A 477 -9.51 26.77 -24.96
C TYR A 477 -8.01 26.46 -24.88
N ARG A 478 -7.20 27.48 -24.59
CA ARG A 478 -5.76 27.39 -24.35
C ARG A 478 -5.39 28.19 -23.12
N LEU A 479 -4.30 27.81 -22.45
CA LEU A 479 -3.87 28.49 -21.22
C LEU A 479 -3.52 29.97 -21.51
N PRO A 480 -3.94 30.90 -20.64
CA PRO A 480 -3.60 32.32 -20.76
C PRO A 480 -2.10 32.51 -20.56
N PRO A 481 -1.52 33.63 -21.05
CA PRO A 481 -0.12 33.94 -20.81
C PRO A 481 0.14 34.08 -19.30
N PRO A 482 1.19 33.44 -18.73
CA PRO A 482 1.61 33.70 -17.36
C PRO A 482 1.97 35.18 -17.13
N LEU A 483 1.87 35.64 -15.88
CA LEU A 483 2.09 37.04 -15.54
C LEU A 483 3.51 37.50 -15.92
N GLY A 484 3.63 38.43 -16.87
CA GLY A 484 4.91 38.91 -17.39
C GLY A 484 5.57 37.99 -18.41
N CYS A 485 4.85 37.02 -18.98
CA CYS A 485 5.34 36.19 -20.07
C CYS A 485 5.49 37.02 -21.36
N PRO A 486 6.68 37.00 -22.01
CA PRO A 486 6.87 37.64 -23.30
C PRO A 486 5.94 37.06 -24.38
N LYS A 487 5.36 37.93 -25.18
CA LYS A 487 4.41 37.61 -26.26
C LYS A 487 4.98 36.63 -27.27
N ALA A 488 6.28 36.74 -27.59
CA ALA A 488 6.98 35.78 -28.44
C ALA A 488 6.99 34.35 -27.86
N ILE A 489 7.14 34.20 -26.54
CA ILE A 489 7.18 32.90 -25.86
C ILE A 489 5.77 32.30 -25.75
N HIS A 490 4.77 33.10 -25.38
CA HIS A 490 3.37 32.63 -25.37
C HIS A 490 2.88 32.24 -26.76
N GLN A 491 3.30 32.94 -27.81
CA GLN A 491 3.00 32.55 -29.19
C GLN A 491 3.64 31.20 -29.57
N ILE A 492 4.83 30.85 -29.05
CA ILE A 492 5.41 29.51 -29.22
C ILE A 492 4.51 28.46 -28.53
N MET A 493 4.02 28.71 -27.30
CA MET A 493 3.08 27.81 -26.62
C MET A 493 1.80 27.57 -27.44
N LEU A 494 1.19 28.65 -27.96
CA LEU A 494 -0.02 28.56 -28.80
C LEU A 494 0.22 27.77 -30.09
N ASN A 495 1.39 27.93 -30.72
CA ASN A 495 1.78 27.15 -31.91
C ASN A 495 1.96 25.65 -31.57
N CYS A 496 2.53 25.33 -30.40
CA CYS A 496 2.64 23.95 -29.90
C CYS A 496 1.27 23.32 -29.62
N TRP A 497 0.29 24.12 -29.18
CA TRP A 497 -1.08 23.67 -28.91
C TRP A 497 -2.04 23.80 -30.10
N ASN A 498 -1.53 23.82 -31.34
CA ASN A 498 -2.41 23.77 -32.51
C ASN A 498 -3.22 22.46 -32.51
N SER A 499 -4.54 22.55 -32.73
CA SER A 499 -5.41 21.38 -32.80
C SER A 499 -4.99 20.42 -33.92
N ASP A 500 -4.56 20.96 -35.07
CA ASP A 500 -3.95 20.16 -36.14
C ASP A 500 -2.48 19.87 -35.80
N ARG A 501 -2.20 18.60 -35.51
CA ARG A 501 -0.86 18.09 -35.20
C ARG A 501 0.17 18.36 -36.30
N ASN A 502 -0.24 18.50 -37.56
CA ASN A 502 0.65 18.75 -38.69
C ASN A 502 1.06 20.23 -38.80
N LYS A 503 0.31 21.14 -38.14
CA LYS A 503 0.59 22.58 -38.05
C LYS A 503 1.41 22.96 -36.81
N ARG A 504 1.68 22.01 -35.91
CA ARG A 504 2.57 22.21 -34.76
C ARG A 504 4.02 22.30 -35.26
N PRO A 505 4.84 23.22 -34.74
CA PRO A 505 6.24 23.35 -35.16
C PRO A 505 7.05 22.12 -34.75
N LYS A 506 8.05 21.75 -35.57
CA LYS A 506 9.00 20.68 -35.20
C LYS A 506 9.96 21.20 -34.12
N PHE A 507 10.50 20.31 -33.29
CA PHE A 507 11.47 20.71 -32.25
C PHE A 507 12.67 21.51 -32.79
N ALA A 508 13.18 21.19 -33.97
CA ALA A 508 14.24 21.96 -34.63
C ALA A 508 13.83 23.42 -34.94
N GLU A 509 12.57 23.66 -35.29
CA GLU A 509 12.02 25.01 -35.55
C GLU A 509 11.80 25.77 -34.24
N ILE A 510 11.40 25.07 -33.17
CA ILE A 510 11.28 25.63 -31.82
C ILE A 510 12.65 26.08 -31.32
N VAL A 511 13.68 25.23 -31.40
CA VAL A 511 15.07 25.56 -31.00
C VAL A 511 15.55 26.78 -31.79
N LYS A 512 15.42 26.78 -33.13
CA LYS A 512 15.79 27.92 -33.97
C LYS A 512 15.07 29.23 -33.58
N LYS A 513 13.80 29.17 -33.17
CA LYS A 513 13.06 30.33 -32.68
C LYS A 513 13.55 30.79 -31.30
N MET A 514 13.82 29.87 -30.38
CA MET A 514 14.37 30.19 -29.06
C MET A 514 15.76 30.81 -29.16
N ASP A 515 16.65 30.26 -29.98
CA ASP A 515 18.00 30.80 -30.23
C ASP A 515 17.97 32.25 -30.73
N LEU A 516 17.02 32.58 -31.61
CA LEU A 516 16.82 33.94 -32.12
C LEU A 516 16.31 34.92 -31.05
N LEU A 517 15.56 34.44 -30.06
CA LEU A 517 15.09 35.25 -28.93
C LEU A 517 16.21 35.43 -27.88
N ILE A 518 16.99 34.38 -27.61
CA ILE A 518 18.15 34.43 -26.70
C ILE A 518 19.24 35.39 -27.24
N ARG A 519 19.48 35.38 -28.56
CA ARG A 519 20.43 36.28 -29.24
C ARG A 519 19.90 37.71 -29.47
N SER A 520 18.63 37.99 -29.14
CA SER A 520 18.01 39.31 -29.33
C SER A 520 17.00 39.56 -28.21
N PRO A 521 17.47 39.72 -26.95
CA PRO A 521 16.60 39.77 -25.77
C PRO A 521 15.57 40.90 -25.81
N ASP A 522 15.83 41.98 -26.57
CA ASP A 522 14.88 43.09 -26.74
C ASP A 522 13.52 42.65 -27.30
N LYS A 523 13.49 41.55 -28.07
CA LYS A 523 12.27 40.94 -28.62
C LYS A 523 11.40 40.26 -27.56
N LEU A 524 11.87 40.19 -26.31
CA LEU A 524 11.13 39.68 -25.15
C LEU A 524 10.48 40.79 -24.32
N ASN A 525 10.71 42.06 -24.63
CA ASN A 525 10.21 43.20 -23.85
C ASN A 525 8.68 43.41 -23.98
N GLU A 526 8.06 42.95 -25.06
CA GLU A 526 6.58 42.94 -25.20
C GLU A 526 5.97 41.79 -24.37
N ALA A 527 5.37 42.11 -23.22
CA ALA A 527 4.55 41.17 -22.47
C ALA A 527 3.18 40.95 -23.15
N SER A 528 2.65 39.72 -23.12
CA SER A 528 1.28 39.46 -23.61
C SER A 528 0.23 40.16 -22.73
N THR A 529 -0.65 40.96 -23.35
CA THR A 529 -1.85 41.49 -22.69
C THR A 529 -2.84 40.36 -22.42
N ALA A 530 -3.11 40.06 -21.14
CA ALA A 530 -4.11 39.07 -20.76
C ALA A 530 -5.53 39.58 -21.11
N VAL A 531 -6.19 38.91 -22.06
CA VAL A 531 -7.62 39.11 -22.34
C VAL A 531 -8.41 37.92 -21.78
N ALA A 532 -8.70 38.02 -20.49
CA ALA A 532 -9.85 37.40 -19.86
C ALA A 532 -10.35 38.39 -18.80
N LYS A 533 -11.68 38.62 -18.72
CA LYS A 533 -12.25 39.56 -17.74
C LYS A 533 -12.18 38.98 -16.32
N SER A 534 -11.03 39.09 -15.68
CA SER A 534 -10.98 39.27 -14.21
C SER A 534 -11.10 40.76 -13.91
N PRO A 535 -11.74 41.18 -12.80
CA PRO A 535 -11.75 42.58 -12.40
C PRO A 535 -10.31 43.10 -12.28
N LYS A 536 -10.08 44.38 -12.64
CA LYS A 536 -8.90 45.09 -12.13
C LYS A 536 -9.05 45.14 -10.61
N MET A 537 -8.26 44.35 -9.89
CA MET A 537 -8.24 44.39 -8.45
C MET A 537 -7.37 45.58 -8.04
N GLU A 538 -8.00 46.65 -7.55
CA GLU A 538 -7.28 47.79 -6.98
C GLU A 538 -6.66 47.36 -5.64
N TYR A 539 -5.34 47.51 -5.52
CA TYR A 539 -4.60 47.11 -4.32
C TYR A 539 -4.84 48.05 -3.12
N THR A 540 -5.59 49.14 -3.32
CA THR A 540 -5.91 50.16 -2.31
C THR A 540 -6.84 49.65 -1.21
N ASP A 541 -7.66 48.64 -1.49
CA ASP A 541 -8.66 48.10 -0.54
C ASP A 541 -8.10 46.94 0.32
N LEU A 542 -6.87 46.48 0.05
CA LEU A 542 -6.26 45.33 0.75
C LEU A 542 -5.63 45.76 2.08
N THR A 543 -6.43 45.78 3.14
CA THR A 543 -6.00 46.23 4.47
C THR A 543 -5.16 45.19 5.23
N THR A 544 -5.37 43.89 5.01
CA THR A 544 -4.67 42.82 5.74
C THR A 544 -3.66 42.05 4.89
N VAL A 545 -2.68 41.44 5.57
CA VAL A 545 -1.72 40.51 4.93
C VAL A 545 -2.43 39.24 4.43
N HIS A 546 -3.53 38.84 5.07
CA HIS A 546 -4.34 37.69 4.66
C HIS A 546 -4.96 37.92 3.27
N ASP A 547 -5.64 39.05 3.08
CA ASP A 547 -6.33 39.38 1.83
C ASP A 547 -5.35 39.53 0.68
N TRP A 548 -4.20 40.18 0.93
CA TRP A 548 -3.10 40.26 -0.04
C TRP A 548 -2.60 38.88 -0.44
N LEU A 549 -2.32 37.99 0.52
CA LEU A 549 -1.85 36.64 0.23
C LEU A 549 -2.92 35.80 -0.49
N GLU A 550 -4.19 35.92 -0.11
CA GLU A 550 -5.29 35.19 -0.74
C GLU A 550 -5.54 35.67 -2.19
N SER A 551 -5.35 36.96 -2.47
CA SER A 551 -5.44 37.51 -3.83
C SER A 551 -4.44 36.87 -4.80
N ILE A 552 -3.26 36.46 -4.32
CA ILE A 552 -2.24 35.73 -5.10
C ILE A 552 -2.29 34.21 -4.89
N LYS A 553 -3.35 33.71 -4.24
CA LYS A 553 -3.59 32.29 -3.89
C LYS A 553 -2.49 31.67 -3.02
N MET A 554 -1.97 32.49 -2.10
CA MET A 554 -0.97 32.17 -1.09
C MET A 554 -1.51 32.33 0.35
N GLY A 555 -2.85 32.45 0.54
CA GLY A 555 -3.49 32.68 1.85
C GLY A 555 -3.10 31.67 2.94
N GLN A 556 -2.77 30.43 2.55
CA GLN A 556 -2.18 29.39 3.43
C GLN A 556 -0.90 29.81 4.18
N TYR A 557 -0.20 30.85 3.74
CA TYR A 557 0.99 31.39 4.39
C TYR A 557 0.71 32.54 5.37
N SER A 558 -0.55 32.98 5.48
CA SER A 558 -0.96 34.10 6.35
C SER A 558 -0.51 33.93 7.80
N ASP A 559 -0.56 32.71 8.34
CA ASP A 559 -0.08 32.43 9.70
C ASP A 559 1.45 32.51 9.86
N MET A 560 2.21 32.24 8.79
CA MET A 560 3.66 32.35 8.81
C MET A 560 4.09 33.81 8.80
N PHE A 561 3.46 34.64 7.95
CA PHE A 561 3.67 36.09 7.96
C PHE A 561 3.30 36.72 9.31
N ARG A 562 2.16 36.33 9.89
CA ARG A 562 1.74 36.78 11.23
C ARG A 562 2.75 36.41 12.32
N LYS A 563 3.30 35.19 12.28
CA LYS A 563 4.36 34.74 13.22
C LYS A 563 5.69 35.48 13.02
N ALA A 564 6.00 35.90 11.80
CA ALA A 564 7.17 36.72 11.48
C ALA A 564 6.97 38.23 11.78
N GLY A 565 5.89 38.62 12.47
CA GLY A 565 5.63 40.00 12.88
C GLY A 565 4.86 40.86 11.87
N PHE A 566 4.47 40.31 10.72
CA PHE A 566 3.72 41.02 9.68
C PHE A 566 2.21 40.84 9.88
N ALA A 567 1.59 41.76 10.64
CA ALA A 567 0.15 41.78 10.88
C ALA A 567 -0.61 42.60 9.82
N ASN A 568 0.00 43.64 9.25
CA ASN A 568 -0.61 44.51 8.23
C ASN A 568 0.30 44.73 7.01
N LEU A 569 -0.29 45.15 5.89
CA LEU A 569 0.40 45.28 4.60
C LEU A 569 1.48 46.40 4.60
N LYS A 570 1.37 47.39 5.49
CA LYS A 570 2.39 48.44 5.68
C LYS A 570 3.67 47.88 6.31
N GLN A 571 3.56 46.97 7.28
CA GLN A 571 4.73 46.29 7.87
C GLN A 571 5.45 45.41 6.84
N VAL A 572 4.71 44.77 5.92
CA VAL A 572 5.30 44.01 4.81
C VAL A 572 6.05 44.94 3.88
N THR A 573 5.39 45.97 3.35
CA THR A 573 5.96 46.92 2.35
C THR A 573 7.08 47.81 2.89
N GLY A 574 7.17 48.00 4.20
CA GLY A 574 8.28 48.68 4.88
C GLY A 574 9.59 47.89 4.90
N GLN A 575 9.60 46.60 4.54
CA GLN A 575 10.84 45.83 4.36
C GLN A 575 11.48 46.13 3.00
N ASP A 576 12.81 46.02 2.89
CA ASP A 576 13.50 46.10 1.60
C ASP A 576 13.48 44.78 0.83
N GLU A 577 13.67 43.66 1.53
CA GLU A 577 13.44 42.32 1.01
C GLU A 577 12.71 41.45 2.05
N LEU A 578 11.94 40.45 1.58
CA LEU A 578 11.34 39.42 2.42
C LEU A 578 12.22 38.16 2.40
N ASP A 579 12.79 37.77 3.55
CA ASP A 579 13.40 36.44 3.69
C ASP A 579 12.35 35.35 3.94
N LEU A 580 11.78 34.89 2.84
CA LEU A 580 10.80 33.81 2.83
C LEU A 580 11.39 32.44 3.19
N ASN A 581 12.72 32.28 3.33
CA ASN A 581 13.32 31.05 3.80
C ASN A 581 13.18 30.91 5.32
N GLU A 582 13.51 31.97 6.05
CA GLU A 582 13.41 32.04 7.52
C GLU A 582 11.95 31.92 7.98
N MET A 583 11.02 32.51 7.22
CA MET A 583 9.56 32.37 7.43
C MET A 583 9.01 30.95 7.16
N GLY A 584 9.86 29.98 6.83
CA GLY A 584 9.47 28.56 6.69
C GLY A 584 8.80 28.19 5.36
N ILE A 585 8.69 29.12 4.41
CA ILE A 585 8.19 28.82 3.06
C ILE A 585 9.30 28.04 2.34
N LYS A 586 9.02 26.83 1.86
CA LYS A 586 10.04 25.95 1.25
C LYS A 586 10.06 26.04 -0.28
N LEU A 587 8.87 26.09 -0.91
CA LEU A 587 8.69 25.99 -2.37
C LEU A 587 9.17 27.25 -3.10
N ILE A 588 10.09 27.07 -4.06
CA ILE A 588 10.71 28.18 -4.81
C ILE A 588 9.72 28.99 -5.67
N GLY A 589 8.72 28.32 -6.28
CA GLY A 589 7.67 28.99 -7.04
C GLY A 589 6.82 29.93 -6.17
N HIS A 590 6.45 29.48 -4.96
CA HIS A 590 5.71 30.31 -4.01
C HIS A 590 6.55 31.51 -3.54
N LYS A 591 7.85 31.32 -3.26
CA LYS A 591 8.77 32.41 -2.92
C LYS A 591 8.82 33.47 -4.03
N ASN A 592 8.95 33.03 -5.29
CA ASN A 592 9.05 33.93 -6.43
C ASN A 592 7.74 34.68 -6.68
N LYS A 593 6.58 34.00 -6.55
CA LYS A 593 5.25 34.62 -6.67
C LYS A 593 5.01 35.68 -5.60
N ILE A 594 5.33 35.36 -4.34
CA ILE A 594 5.23 36.30 -3.21
C ILE A 594 6.19 37.48 -3.39
N ARG A 595 7.48 37.26 -3.74
CA ARG A 595 8.45 38.34 -4.00
C ARG A 595 8.11 39.20 -5.22
N LYS A 596 7.37 38.68 -6.20
CA LYS A 596 6.88 39.44 -7.35
C LYS A 596 5.71 40.35 -6.93
N SER A 597 4.68 39.77 -6.33
CA SER A 597 3.53 40.52 -5.79
C SER A 597 3.96 41.58 -4.78
N PHE A 598 4.91 41.25 -3.90
CA PHE A 598 5.52 42.19 -2.95
C PHE A 598 6.10 43.43 -3.64
N ARG A 599 6.87 43.26 -4.73
CA ARG A 599 7.43 44.37 -5.49
C ARG A 599 6.37 45.18 -6.24
N GLU A 600 5.28 44.56 -6.67
CA GLU A 600 4.15 45.24 -7.32
C GLU A 600 3.33 46.06 -6.29
N VAL A 601 3.05 45.50 -5.12
CA VAL A 601 2.37 46.18 -4.00
C VAL A 601 3.22 47.30 -3.41
N LYS A 602 4.53 47.08 -3.17
CA LYS A 602 5.46 48.13 -2.70
C LYS A 602 5.51 49.30 -3.69
N LYS A 603 5.53 49.04 -5.01
CA LYS A 603 5.47 50.09 -6.05
C LYS A 603 4.14 50.85 -6.13
N THR A 604 3.03 50.22 -5.75
CA THR A 604 1.72 50.87 -5.76
C THR A 604 1.59 51.79 -4.54
N LEU A 605 1.78 51.24 -3.34
CA LEU A 605 1.64 51.99 -2.08
C LEU A 605 2.72 53.06 -1.83
N THR A 606 3.84 53.05 -2.57
CA THR A 606 4.84 54.15 -2.53
C THR A 606 4.53 55.29 -3.50
N LYS A 607 3.69 55.08 -4.52
CA LYS A 607 3.28 56.17 -5.44
C LYS A 607 2.30 57.14 -4.78
N ASP A 608 1.44 56.63 -3.90
CA ASP A 608 0.46 57.45 -3.16
C ASP A 608 1.14 58.34 -2.09
N ALA A 609 2.42 58.16 -1.82
CA ALA A 609 3.20 58.98 -0.88
C ALA A 609 3.81 60.25 -1.51
N PHE A 610 3.65 60.48 -2.83
CA PHE A 610 4.31 61.57 -3.55
C PHE A 610 3.36 62.66 -4.09
N PHE A 611 2.08 62.62 -3.74
CA PHE A 611 1.12 63.70 -3.96
C PHE A 611 0.56 64.20 -2.62
N PRO A 612 1.18 65.21 -1.99
CA PRO A 612 0.47 66.02 -1.02
C PRO A 612 -0.61 66.84 -1.73
N VAL A 613 -1.79 66.92 -1.12
CA VAL A 613 -2.81 67.95 -1.39
C VAL A 613 -2.44 69.20 -0.58
#